data_AF-A0A935U1T2-F1
#
_entry.id   AF-A0A935U1T2-F1
#
_cell.length_a   1.000
_cell.length_b   1.000
_cell.length_c   1.000
_cell.angle_alpha   90.00
_cell.angle_beta   90.00
_cell.angle_gamma   90.00
#
_symmetry.space_group_name_H-M   'P 1'
#
loop_
_entity.id
_entity.type
_entity.pdbx_description
1 polymer ?
#
loop_
_entity_poly.entity_id
_entity_poly.type
_entity_poly.pdbx_seq_one_letter_code
_entity_poly.pdbx_strand_id
1 'polypeptide(L)' 'MGSQAAEPFASSVCHGCQFLRVVGTKRGSAFLQCMEGSLPKYGPQPVSRCLARRPSAPSAASERDEGG' A
#
# COMPACT_ATOMS: atom_id res chain seq x y z
N MET A 1 19.60 -16.40 0.24
CA MET A 1 19.49 -14.93 0.29
C MET A 1 18.12 -14.57 -0.26
N GLY A 2 17.13 -14.34 0.62
CA GLY A 2 15.77 -14.02 0.18
C GLY A 2 15.71 -12.57 -0.28
N SER A 3 15.60 -12.35 -1.58
CA SER A 3 15.38 -11.02 -2.15
C SER A 3 14.01 -10.53 -1.66
N GLN A 4 13.98 -9.62 -0.69
CA GLN A 4 12.82 -8.77 -0.46
C GLN A 4 12.63 -7.98 -1.75
N ALA A 5 11.79 -8.48 -2.65
CA ALA A 5 11.44 -7.76 -3.86
C ALA A 5 10.82 -6.43 -3.39
N ALA A 6 11.48 -5.33 -3.74
CA ALA A 6 11.03 -4.00 -3.36
C ALA A 6 9.54 -3.84 -3.67
N GLU A 7 8.77 -3.30 -2.72
CA GLU A 7 7.33 -3.13 -2.94
C GLU A 7 7.08 -2.33 -4.22
N PRO A 8 6.15 -2.79 -5.08
CA PRO A 8 5.83 -2.07 -6.30
C PRO A 8 5.33 -0.68 -5.92
N PHE A 9 5.87 0.34 -6.60
CA PHE A 9 5.55 1.73 -6.33
C PHE A 9 5.89 2.14 -4.88
N ALA A 10 7.09 1.84 -4.39
CA ALA A 10 7.53 2.16 -3.02
C ALA A 10 7.28 3.62 -2.57
N SER A 11 7.28 4.58 -3.51
CA SER A 11 6.98 6.00 -3.25
C SER A 11 5.49 6.34 -3.16
N SER A 12 4.60 5.35 -3.33
CA SER A 12 3.15 5.57 -3.32
C SER A 12 2.64 5.88 -1.92
N VAL A 13 1.88 6.97 -1.80
CA VAL A 13 1.22 7.34 -0.54
C VAL A 13 0.08 6.40 -0.17
N CYS A 14 -0.35 5.50 -1.06
CA CYS A 14 -1.41 4.55 -0.74
C CYS A 14 -0.94 3.37 0.11
N HIS A 15 0.37 3.17 0.28
CA HIS A 15 0.89 2.12 1.16
C HIS A 15 0.39 2.31 2.60
N GLY A 16 -0.07 1.22 3.20
CA GLY A 16 -0.72 1.23 4.51
C GLY A 16 -2.09 1.91 4.55
N CYS A 17 -2.75 2.16 3.41
CA CYS A 17 -4.15 2.61 3.39
C CYS A 17 -5.12 1.43 3.53
N GLN A 18 -6.20 1.57 4.30
CA GLN A 18 -7.22 0.53 4.49
C GLN A 18 -7.95 0.16 3.19
N PHE A 19 -7.96 1.07 2.22
CA PHE A 19 -8.58 0.86 0.92
C PHE A 19 -7.61 0.32 -0.14
N LEU A 20 -6.34 0.11 0.21
CA LEU A 20 -5.36 -0.40 -0.73
C LEU A 20 -5.53 -1.91 -0.93
N ARG A 21 -5.56 -2.33 -2.19
CA ARG A 21 -5.34 -3.72 -2.60
C ARG A 21 -4.24 -3.79 -3.65
N VAL A 22 -3.20 -4.57 -3.41
CA VAL A 22 -2.14 -4.81 -4.40
C VAL A 22 -2.56 -5.98 -5.29
N VAL A 23 -2.61 -5.75 -6.60
CA VAL A 23 -3.00 -6.76 -7.60
C VAL A 23 -1.76 -7.13 -8.42
N GLY A 24 -1.30 -8.37 -8.26
CA GLY A 24 -0.24 -8.95 -9.08
C GLY A 24 -0.79 -9.67 -10.32
N THR A 25 -0.07 -9.60 -11.42
CA THR A 25 -0.37 -10.35 -12.65
C THR A 25 0.58 -11.53 -12.81
N LYS A 26 0.15 -12.57 -13.55
CA LYS A 26 0.98 -13.75 -13.85
C LYS A 26 2.27 -13.42 -14.64
N ARG A 27 2.35 -12.23 -15.24
CA ARG A 27 3.51 -11.74 -16.00
C ARG A 27 4.48 -10.90 -15.15
N GLY A 28 4.26 -10.80 -13.84
CA GLY A 28 5.14 -10.10 -12.91
C GLY A 28 4.86 -8.60 -12.76
N SER A 29 3.90 -8.03 -13.50
CA SER A 29 3.44 -6.65 -13.27
C SER A 29 2.54 -6.59 -12.03
N ALA A 30 2.64 -5.49 -11.27
CA ALA A 30 1.80 -5.21 -10.12
C ALA A 30 1.10 -3.86 -10.27
N PHE A 31 -0.08 -3.73 -9.66
CA PHE A 31 -0.89 -2.51 -9.66
C PHE A 31 -1.47 -2.27 -8.28
N LEU A 32 -1.54 -1.01 -7.87
CA LEU A 32 -2.29 -0.56 -6.70
C LEU A 32 -3.74 -0.32 -7.12
N GLN A 33 -4.67 -1.01 -6.46
CA GLN A 33 -6.11 -0.88 -6.66
C GLN A 33 -6.73 -0.18 -5.45
N CYS A 34 -7.50 0.88 -5.70
CA CYS A 34 -8.30 1.53 -4.67
C CYS A 34 -9.65 0.79 -4.53
N MET A 35 -9.98 0.37 -3.31
CA MET A 35 -11.24 -0.26 -2.94
C MET A 35 -12.29 0.74 -2.43
N GLU A 36 -11.94 2.03 -2.39
CA GLU A 36 -12.85 3.11 -2.03
C GLU A 36 -13.84 3.35 -3.19
N GLY A 37 -15.13 3.36 -2.91
CA GLY A 37 -16.18 3.35 -3.94
C GLY A 37 -16.41 4.69 -4.65
N SER A 38 -15.98 5.80 -4.07
CA SER A 38 -16.10 7.14 -4.66
C SER A 38 -14.91 7.53 -5.55
N LEU A 39 -13.80 6.78 -5.48
CA LEU A 39 -12.58 7.05 -6.23
C LEU A 39 -12.38 6.11 -7.42
N PRO A 40 -11.60 6.54 -8.45
CA PRO A 40 -11.18 5.65 -9.52
C PRO A 40 -10.42 4.43 -9.00
N LYS A 41 -10.85 3.25 -9.43
CA LYS A 41 -10.25 1.95 -9.05
C LYS A 41 -8.76 1.85 -9.40
N TYR A 42 -8.37 2.42 -10.55
CA TYR A 42 -7.00 2.44 -11.05
C TYR A 42 -6.64 3.88 -11.47
N GLY A 43 -5.97 4.60 -10.56
CA GLY A 43 -5.40 5.91 -10.87
C GLY A 43 -3.97 5.81 -11.46
N PRO A 44 -3.37 6.95 -11.83
CA PRO A 44 -1.95 7.03 -12.18
C PRO A 44 -1.08 6.50 -11.04
N GLN A 45 -0.05 5.70 -11.38
CA GLN A 45 0.84 5.06 -10.41
C GLN A 45 2.30 5.44 -10.68
N PRO A 46 3.11 5.76 -9.66
CA PRO A 46 2.78 5.73 -8.22
C PRO A 46 1.79 6.83 -7.82
N VAL A 47 0.95 6.55 -6.82
CA VAL A 47 0.01 7.56 -6.29
C VAL A 47 0.80 8.52 -5.40
N SER A 48 0.97 9.77 -5.83
CA SER A 48 1.74 10.78 -5.08
C SER A 48 0.88 11.62 -4.13
N ARG A 49 -0.45 11.68 -4.37
CA ARG A 49 -1.40 12.44 -3.55
C ARG A 49 -2.74 11.70 -3.48
N CYS A 50 -3.32 11.56 -2.29
CA CYS A 50 -4.61 10.94 -2.08
C CYS A 50 -5.36 11.61 -0.91
N LEU A 51 -6.45 12.32 -1.21
CA LEU A 51 -7.23 13.03 -0.19
C LEU A 51 -8.11 12.09 0.64
N ALA A 52 -8.46 10.92 0.12
CA ALA A 52 -9.25 9.92 0.84
C ALA A 52 -8.39 8.85 1.52
N ARG A 53 -7.06 9.05 1.63
CA ARG A 53 -6.18 8.10 2.30
C ARG A 53 -6.65 7.93 3.74
N ARG A 54 -6.94 6.69 4.13
CA ARG A 54 -7.22 6.31 5.50
C ARG A 54 -6.22 5.24 5.92
N PRO A 55 -5.31 5.51 6.86
CA PRO A 55 -4.35 4.52 7.30
C PRO A 55 -5.09 3.28 7.84
N SER A 56 -4.66 2.10 7.43
CA SER A 56 -5.03 0.85 8.09
C SER A 56 -4.62 0.95 9.55
N ALA A 57 -5.46 0.44 10.45
CA ALA A 57 -5.06 0.30 11.84
C ALA A 57 -3.69 -0.40 11.88
N PRO A 58 -2.73 0.10 12.69
CA PRO A 58 -1.49 -0.62 12.87
C PRO A 58 -1.85 -2.00 13.42
N SER A 59 -1.57 -3.05 12.64
CA SER A 59 -1.72 -4.43 13.12
C SER A 59 -0.67 -4.66 14.21
N ALA A 60 -0.90 -4.19 15.44
CA ALA A 60 -0.26 -4.53 16.72
C ALA A 60 1.17 -5.14 16.69
N ALA A 61 2.06 -4.65 15.82
CA ALA A 61 3.37 -5.23 15.55
C ALA A 61 4.39 -4.11 15.34
N SER A 62 4.39 -3.14 16.25
CA SER A 62 5.55 -2.27 16.56
C SER A 62 5.37 -1.60 17.93
N GLU A 63 4.84 -2.35 18.90
CA GLU A 63 4.93 -2.01 20.34
C GLU A 63 5.75 -3.10 21.02
N ARG A 64 7.03 -3.21 20.62
CA ARG A 64 8.07 -3.84 21.43
C ARG A 64 9.36 -3.09 21.17
N ASP A 65 9.80 -2.33 22.18
CA ASP A 65 11.19 -2.08 22.58
C ASP A 65 11.43 -0.59 22.91
N GLU A 66 11.23 -0.22 24.17
CA GLU A 66 12.27 0.38 25.04
C GLU A 66 11.69 0.56 26.45
N GLY A 67 12.04 -0.37 27.34
CA GLY A 67 11.72 -0.32 28.77
C GLY A 67 12.67 0.60 29.53
N GLY A 68 12.16 1.20 30.61
CA GLY A 68 12.93 1.86 31.65
C GLY A 68 12.77 1.15 32.97
#